data_AF-A0A1G8JTM0-F1
#
_entry.id   AF-A0A1G8JTM0-F1
#
_cell.length_a   1.000
_cell.length_b   1.000
_cell.length_c   1.000
_cell.angle_alpha   90.00
_cell.angle_beta   90.00
_cell.angle_gamma   90.00
#
_symmetry.space_group_name_H-M   'P 1'
#
loop_
_entity.id
_entity.type
_entity.pdbx_description
1 polymer ?
#
loop_
_entity_poly.entity_id
_entity_poly.type
_entity_poly.pdbx_seq_one_letter_code
_entity_poly.pdbx_strand_id
1 'polypeptide(L)' 'MTISGNVSEADWSVSTEVYEAAGGFDCRIRVSHRTPKGVFAHEFKHSRVFATEREAVLEGLREGMVWIELKRANTIHV' A
#
# COMPACT_ATOMS: atom_id res chain seq x y z
N MET A 1 -9.81 9.46 9.39
CA MET A 1 -9.62 9.08 7.98
C MET A 1 -10.12 10.22 7.15
N THR A 2 -9.30 10.71 6.23
CA THR A 2 -9.63 11.87 5.40
C THR A 2 -9.58 11.54 3.91
N ILE A 3 -8.66 10.67 3.49
CA ILE A 3 -8.58 10.18 2.12
C ILE A 3 -8.15 8.70 2.08
N SER A 4 -8.64 7.98 1.08
CA SER A 4 -8.20 6.62 0.76
C SER A 4 -7.97 6.49 -0.74
N GLY A 5 -7.13 5.53 -1.12
CA GLY A 5 -6.83 5.22 -2.51
C GLY A 5 -6.84 3.72 -2.75
N ASN A 6 -7.23 3.30 -3.96
CA ASN A 6 -7.15 1.90 -4.37
C ASN A 6 -6.67 1.79 -5.81
N VAL A 7 -5.77 0.84 -6.04
CA VAL A 7 -5.37 0.36 -7.38
C VAL A 7 -5.53 -1.15 -7.37
N SER A 8 -6.14 -1.69 -8.41
CA SER A 8 -6.31 -3.14 -8.54
C SER A 8 -6.19 -3.59 -9.99
N GLU A 9 -5.72 -4.82 -10.13
CA GLU A 9 -5.71 -5.60 -11.36
C GLU A 9 -6.23 -7.01 -11.05
N ALA A 10 -6.50 -7.82 -12.08
CA ALA A 10 -7.18 -9.10 -11.97
C ALA A 10 -6.76 -9.98 -10.78
N ASP A 11 -5.46 -10.09 -10.51
CA ASP A 11 -4.90 -10.94 -9.47
C ASP A 11 -4.35 -10.17 -8.27
N TRP A 12 -4.30 -8.84 -8.26
CA TRP A 12 -3.72 -8.09 -7.13
C TRP A 12 -4.42 -6.77 -6.83
N SER A 13 -4.25 -6.29 -5.60
CA SER A 13 -4.73 -4.95 -5.24
C SER A 13 -3.82 -4.28 -4.22
N VAL A 14 -3.85 -2.96 -4.25
CA VAL A 14 -3.22 -2.07 -3.28
C VAL A 14 -4.30 -1.12 -2.79
N SER A 15 -4.53 -1.05 -1.49
CA SER A 15 -5.36 -0.03 -0.86
C SER A 15 -4.58 0.77 0.16
N THR A 16 -4.94 2.04 0.28
CA THR A 16 -4.30 3.00 1.18
C THR A 16 -5.36 3.71 2.00
N GLU A 17 -5.05 3.93 3.27
CA GLU A 17 -5.85 4.69 4.21
C GLU A 17 -4.96 5.73 4.88
N VAL A 18 -5.26 7.01 4.69
CA VAL A 18 -4.52 8.10 5.33
C VAL A 18 -5.17 8.50 6.65
N TYR A 19 -4.32 8.76 7.63
CA TYR A 19 -4.69 9.25 8.94
C TYR A 19 -3.71 10.33 9.40
N GLU A 20 -4.20 11.24 10.24
CA GLU A 20 -3.38 12.24 10.90
C GLU A 20 -2.37 11.57 11.83
N ALA A 21 -1.13 12.06 11.78
CA ALA A 21 -0.03 11.65 12.62
C ALA A 21 0.67 12.89 13.18
N ALA A 22 1.55 12.70 14.17
CA ALA A 22 2.34 13.80 14.69
C ALA A 22 3.21 14.40 13.58
N GLY A 23 2.95 15.66 13.23
CA GLY A 23 3.69 16.37 12.18
C GLY A 23 3.16 16.20 10.76
N GLY A 24 1.97 15.63 10.56
CA GLY A 24 1.32 15.58 9.24
C GLY A 24 0.42 14.37 9.06
N PHE A 25 0.59 13.66 7.96
CA PHE A 25 -0.25 12.54 7.53
C PHE A 25 0.58 11.28 7.30
N ASP A 26 0.13 10.16 7.84
CA ASP A 26 0.72 8.84 7.61
C ASP A 26 -0.26 7.98 6.81
N CYS A 27 0.24 6.94 6.15
CA CYS A 27 -0.50 6.10 5.24
C CYS A 27 -0.37 4.63 5.65
N ARG A 28 -1.50 3.99 5.96
CA ARG A 28 -1.59 2.54 6.04
C ARG A 28 -1.78 1.98 4.63
N ILE A 29 -0.94 1.02 4.26
CA ILE A 29 -0.92 0.38 2.95
C ILE A 29 -1.30 -1.08 3.16
N ARG A 30 -2.24 -1.56 2.35
CA ARG A 30 -2.63 -2.98 2.27
C ARG A 30 -2.39 -3.45 0.85
N VAL A 31 -1.66 -4.55 0.72
CA VAL A 31 -1.42 -5.20 -0.57
C VAL A 31 -2.03 -6.60 -0.53
N SER A 32 -2.59 -7.04 -1.65
CA SER A 32 -3.05 -8.41 -1.82
C SER A 32 -2.66 -8.95 -3.18
N HIS A 33 -2.31 -10.23 -3.25
CA HIS A 33 -1.98 -10.94 -4.48
C HIS A 33 -2.57 -12.34 -4.44
N ARG A 34 -3.50 -12.62 -5.34
CA ARG A 34 -4.14 -13.92 -5.53
C ARG A 34 -3.27 -14.77 -6.45
N THR A 35 -2.76 -15.86 -5.91
CA THR A 35 -2.04 -16.88 -6.67
C THR A 35 -2.85 -18.17 -6.72
N PRO A 36 -2.55 -19.11 -7.65
CA PRO A 36 -3.15 -20.45 -7.64
C PRO A 36 -2.92 -21.21 -6.32
N LYS A 37 -1.89 -20.83 -5.54
CA LYS A 37 -1.55 -21.44 -4.25
C LYS A 37 -2.28 -20.82 -3.05
N GLY A 38 -2.99 -19.71 -3.25
CA GLY A 38 -3.68 -18.98 -2.19
C GLY A 38 -3.60 -17.47 -2.36
N VAL A 39 -4.25 -16.76 -1.43
CA VAL A 39 -4.25 -15.30 -1.37
C VAL A 39 -3.16 -14.84 -0.41
N PHE A 40 -2.21 -14.07 -0.94
CA PHE A 40 -1.28 -13.28 -0.14
C PHE A 40 -1.95 -11.95 0.23
N ALA A 41 -1.84 -11.54 1.49
CA ALA A 41 -2.26 -10.23 1.96
C ALA A 41 -1.28 -9.70 3.00
N HIS A 42 -0.90 -8.44 2.90
CA HIS A 42 0.02 -7.80 3.83
C HIS A 42 -0.39 -6.35 4.10
N GLU A 43 -0.30 -5.94 5.36
CA GLU A 43 -0.57 -4.58 5.81
C GLU A 43 0.69 -4.00 6.45
N PHE A 44 1.04 -2.78 6.07
CA PHE A 44 2.17 -2.05 6.63
C PHE A 44 1.88 -0.54 6.60
N LYS A 45 2.74 0.24 7.25
CA LYS A 45 2.66 1.71 7.26
C LYS A 45 3.80 2.27 6.42
N HIS A 46 3.56 3.39 5.75
CA HIS A 46 4.62 4.11 5.07
C HIS A 46 5.67 4.57 6.10
N SER A 47 6.94 4.54 5.74
CA SER A 47 8.05 4.88 6.66
C SER A 47 8.19 6.39 6.95
N ARG A 48 7.36 7.23 6.34
CA ARG A 48 7.46 8.69 6.35
C ARG A 48 6.10 9.31 6.65
N VAL A 49 6.13 10.46 7.30
CA VAL A 49 4.97 11.36 7.47
C VAL A 49 5.03 12.43 6.38
N PHE A 50 3.88 12.78 5.82
CA PHE A 50 3.73 13.73 4.72
C PHE A 50 3.03 15.01 5.16
N ALA A 51 3.32 16.12 4.48
CA ALA A 51 2.70 17.40 4.79
C ALA A 51 1.22 17.43 4.40
N THR A 52 0.84 16.68 3.36
CA THR A 52 -0.53 16.63 2.85
C THR A 52 -1.06 15.21 2.72
N GLU A 53 -2.38 15.09 2.82
CA GLU A 53 -3.13 13.85 2.59
C GLU A 53 -2.91 13.26 1.19
N ARG A 54 -2.86 14.14 0.19
CA ARG A 54 -2.66 13.75 -1.21
C ARG A 54 -1.30 13.09 -1.42
N GLU A 55 -0.25 13.66 -0.85
CA GLU A 55 1.10 13.07 -0.92
C GLU A 55 1.13 11.71 -0.22
N ALA A 56 0.53 11.61 0.97
CA ALA A 56 0.46 10.36 1.71
C ALA A 56 -0.25 9.24 0.91
N VAL A 57 -1.37 9.53 0.25
CA VAL A 57 -2.05 8.53 -0.61
C VAL A 57 -1.20 8.16 -1.82
N LEU A 58 -0.66 9.13 -2.54
CA LEU A 58 0.06 8.88 -3.79
C LEU A 58 1.34 8.07 -3.54
N GLU A 59 2.10 8.41 -2.50
CA GLU A 59 3.30 7.66 -2.12
C GLU A 59 2.95 6.29 -1.53
N GLY A 60 1.88 6.19 -0.74
CA GLY A 60 1.40 4.89 -0.26
C GLY A 60 0.98 3.94 -1.39
N LEU A 61 0.31 4.46 -2.42
CA LEU A 61 -0.04 3.68 -3.62
C LEU A 61 1.20 3.26 -4.40
N ARG A 62 2.17 4.17 -4.57
CA ARG A 62 3.44 3.86 -5.24
C ARG A 62 4.20 2.76 -4.50
N GLU A 63 4.37 2.87 -3.18
CA GLU A 63 5.08 1.87 -2.38
C GLU A 63 4.37 0.52 -2.42
N GLY A 64 3.04 0.49 -2.32
CA GLY A 64 2.26 -0.73 -2.44
C GLY A 64 2.41 -1.41 -3.81
N MET A 65 2.45 -0.64 -4.90
CA MET A 65 2.68 -1.20 -6.26
C MET A 65 4.08 -1.81 -6.39
N VAL A 66 5.12 -1.15 -5.88
CA VAL A 66 6.49 -1.72 -5.84
C VAL A 66 6.51 -3.03 -5.05
N TRP A 67 5.77 -3.10 -3.94
CA TRP A 67 5.64 -4.33 -3.15
C TRP A 67 5.01 -5.48 -3.94
N ILE A 68 3.96 -5.20 -4.72
CA ILE A 68 3.34 -6.19 -5.62
C ILE A 68 4.33 -6.64 -6.70
N GLU A 69 5.06 -5.72 -7.32
CA GLU A 69 6.07 -6.05 -8.33
C GLU A 69 7.16 -6.97 -7.75
N LEU A 70 7.68 -6.65 -6.56
CA LEU A 70 8.67 -7.45 -5.86
C LEU A 70 8.11 -8.83 -5.48
N LYS A 71 6.85 -8.91 -5.03
CA LYS A 71 6.20 -10.18 -4.70
C LYS A 71 6.02 -11.06 -5.95
N ARG A 72 5.58 -10.47 -7.07
CA ARG A 72 5.42 -11.17 -8.36
C ARG A 72 6.76 -11.62 -8.94
N ALA A 73 7.83 -10.86 -8.72
CA ALA A 73 9.19 -11.22 -9.09
C ALA A 73 9.82 -12.30 -8.17
N ASN A 74 9.11 -12.77 -7.13
CA ASN A 74 9.64 -13.65 -6.08
C ASN A 74 10.87 -13.08 -5.35
N THR A 75 11.05 -11.77 -5.33
CA THR A 75 12.16 -11.11 -4.60
C THR A 75 11.90 -11.09 -3.10
N ILE A 76 10.63 -11.08 -2.70
CA ILE A 76 10.19 -11.11 -1.31
C ILE A 76 9.27 -12.32 -1.07
N HIS A 77 9.52 -13.04 0.03
CA HIS A 77 8.79 -14.26 0.39
C HIS A 77 7.84 -14.10 1.57
N VAL A 78 7.86 -12.93 2.21
CA VAL A 78 6.94 -12.52 3.28
C VAL A 78 5.49 -12.73 2.85
#